data_AF-A0A428RQF3-F1
#
_entry.id   AF-A0A428RQF3-F1
#
_cell.length_a   1.000
_cell.length_b   1.000
_cell.length_c   1.000
_cell.angle_alpha   90.00
_cell.angle_beta   90.00
_cell.angle_gamma   90.00
#
_symmetry.space_group_name_H-M   'P 1'
#
loop_
_entity.id
_entity.type
_entity.pdbx_description
1 polymer ?
#
loop_
_entity_poly.entity_id
_entity_poly.type
_entity_poly.pdbx_seq_one_letter_code
_entity_poly.pdbx_strand_id
1 'polypeptide(L)'
;MSIPEANDVLRFEAYNENSESAHLEISWSQTLRTKTASYYLVKADNTSKSNAAVILYIQDRFYKDEASPDHIKNIPGAKKEGNNWVIPITDRFQYGQKNASGEKRFLVLHDKNNKPYQHRFLVTTIQGTAAEWAKTLANSFGAGELADTVHKLGSSFVGDYLRTF
;
A
#
# COMPACT_ATOMS: atom_id res chain seq x y z
N MET A 1 -15.14 -8.68 3.05
CA MET A 1 -13.68 -8.37 3.07
C MET A 1 -13.23 -8.43 4.50
N SER A 2 -12.21 -9.24 4.82
CA SER A 2 -11.66 -9.29 6.16
C SER A 2 -10.59 -8.21 6.34
N ILE A 3 -10.55 -7.58 7.49
CA ILE A 3 -9.60 -6.49 7.79
C ILE A 3 -8.22 -7.13 8.06
N PRO A 4 -7.14 -6.72 7.38
CA PRO A 4 -5.78 -7.18 7.72
C PRO A 4 -5.34 -6.66 9.09
N GLU A 5 -4.74 -7.55 9.87
CA GLU A 5 -4.30 -7.32 11.25
C GLU A 5 -2.86 -7.78 11.47
N ALA A 6 -2.25 -7.35 12.57
CA ALA A 6 -0.90 -7.79 12.93
C ALA A 6 -0.84 -9.32 13.00
N ASN A 7 0.28 -9.90 12.54
CA ASN A 7 0.55 -11.34 12.45
C ASN A 7 -0.26 -12.11 11.39
N ASP A 8 -1.18 -11.48 10.65
CA ASP A 8 -1.74 -12.09 9.44
C ASP A 8 -0.62 -12.36 8.42
N VAL A 9 -0.76 -13.40 7.60
CA VAL A 9 0.24 -13.77 6.59
C VAL A 9 -0.24 -13.40 5.20
N LEU A 10 0.54 -12.56 4.53
CA LEU A 10 0.30 -12.13 3.17
C LEU A 10 1.11 -12.96 2.18
N ARG A 11 0.47 -13.29 1.06
CA ARG A 11 1.13 -13.84 -0.12
C ARG A 11 0.94 -12.88 -1.30
N PHE A 12 2.01 -12.54 -1.99
CA PHE A 12 1.94 -11.72 -3.20
C PHE A 12 3.12 -12.00 -4.12
N GLU A 13 3.02 -11.58 -5.37
CA GLU A 13 4.07 -11.84 -6.37
C GLU A 13 5.37 -11.10 -6.01
N ALA A 14 6.52 -11.71 -6.27
CA ALA A 14 7.80 -11.03 -6.23
C ALA A 14 7.91 -10.04 -7.40
N TYR A 15 8.76 -9.03 -7.25
CA TYR A 15 8.98 -8.04 -8.29
C TYR A 15 9.35 -8.72 -9.64
N ASN A 16 8.70 -8.25 -10.70
CA ASN A 16 8.92 -8.65 -12.08
C ASN A 16 8.71 -7.42 -12.99
N GLU A 17 9.05 -7.53 -14.28
CA GLU A 17 8.91 -6.41 -15.23
C GLU A 17 7.47 -5.90 -15.36
N ASN A 18 6.46 -6.79 -15.22
CA ASN A 18 5.05 -6.41 -15.27
C ASN A 18 4.64 -5.50 -14.10
N SER A 19 5.37 -5.55 -12.98
CA SER A 19 5.15 -4.68 -11.82
C SER A 19 5.35 -3.20 -12.16
N GLU A 20 6.10 -2.86 -13.21
CA GLU A 20 6.30 -1.46 -13.64
C GLU A 20 5.00 -0.78 -14.08
N SER A 21 4.03 -1.55 -14.58
CA SER A 21 2.68 -1.01 -14.89
C SER A 21 1.90 -0.57 -13.64
N ALA A 22 2.33 -1.03 -12.46
CA ALA A 22 1.78 -0.70 -11.16
C ALA A 22 2.65 0.29 -10.36
N HIS A 23 3.65 0.90 -11.02
CA HIS A 23 4.50 1.91 -10.42
C HIS A 23 3.72 3.22 -10.19
N LEU A 24 3.96 3.82 -9.03
CA LEU A 24 3.31 5.04 -8.57
C LEU A 24 4.35 5.92 -7.89
N GLU A 25 4.41 7.19 -8.30
CA GLU A 25 5.20 8.19 -7.60
C GLU A 25 4.32 9.01 -6.66
N ILE A 26 4.57 8.90 -5.36
CA ILE A 26 3.80 9.61 -4.34
C ILE A 26 4.64 10.77 -3.81
N SER A 27 4.09 11.99 -3.91
CA SER A 27 4.68 13.22 -3.41
C SER A 27 3.89 13.79 -2.23
N TRP A 28 4.58 14.26 -1.18
CA TRP A 28 3.98 14.87 0.00
C TRP A 28 4.89 15.98 0.57
N SER A 29 4.34 16.82 1.44
CA SER A 29 5.12 17.84 2.16
C SER A 29 5.43 17.34 3.57
N GLN A 30 6.70 17.42 3.97
CA GLN A 30 7.17 17.08 5.31
C GLN A 30 8.33 18.02 5.69
N THR A 31 8.24 18.64 6.86
CA THR A 31 9.27 19.59 7.37
C THR A 31 9.56 20.70 6.35
N LEU A 32 8.50 21.32 5.80
CA LEU A 32 8.58 22.41 4.81
C LEU A 32 9.30 22.03 3.50
N ARG A 33 9.53 20.73 3.24
CA ARG A 33 10.11 20.23 1.99
C ARG A 33 9.16 19.26 1.32
N THR A 34 9.11 19.32 0.00
CA THR A 34 8.48 18.28 -0.81
C THR A 34 9.37 17.05 -0.79
N LYS A 35 8.78 15.92 -0.42
CA LYS A 35 9.38 14.60 -0.54
C LYS A 35 8.61 13.80 -1.57
N THR A 36 9.33 12.91 -2.24
CA THR A 36 8.80 12.05 -3.27
C THR A 36 9.39 10.66 -3.11
N ALA A 37 8.59 9.62 -3.29
CA ALA A 37 9.06 8.25 -3.30
C ALA A 37 8.26 7.40 -4.29
N SER A 38 8.95 6.43 -4.89
CA SER A 38 8.39 5.42 -5.78
C SER A 38 7.80 4.26 -4.97
N TYR A 39 6.60 3.85 -5.35
CA TYR A 39 5.86 2.72 -4.78
C TYR A 39 5.35 1.82 -5.91
N TYR A 40 5.12 0.57 -5.57
CA TYR A 40 4.47 -0.42 -6.40
C TYR A 40 3.17 -0.84 -5.74
N LEU A 41 2.09 -0.84 -6.51
CA LEU A 41 0.81 -1.35 -6.06
C LEU A 41 0.73 -2.85 -6.31
N VAL A 42 0.45 -3.59 -5.25
CA VAL A 42 0.46 -5.04 -5.24
C VAL A 42 -0.85 -5.55 -4.64
N LYS A 43 -1.41 -6.57 -5.26
CA LYS A 43 -2.56 -7.30 -4.74
C LYS A 43 -1.98 -8.47 -3.95
N ALA A 44 -2.21 -8.46 -2.65
CA ALA A 44 -1.81 -9.53 -1.75
C ALA A 44 -3.02 -10.36 -1.32
N ASP A 45 -2.82 -11.65 -1.13
CA ASP A 45 -3.80 -12.54 -0.55
C ASP A 45 -3.47 -12.75 0.93
N ASN A 46 -4.41 -12.44 1.82
CA ASN A 46 -4.29 -12.74 3.24
C ASN A 46 -4.61 -14.22 3.48
N THR A 47 -3.57 -15.04 3.47
CA THR A 47 -3.67 -16.50 3.64
C THR A 47 -4.21 -16.89 5.03
N SER A 48 -4.04 -16.05 6.05
CA SER A 48 -4.63 -16.25 7.38
C SER A 48 -6.14 -16.00 7.41
N LYS A 49 -6.70 -15.30 6.40
CA LYS A 49 -8.12 -14.90 6.34
C LYS A 49 -8.77 -15.32 5.02
N SER A 50 -8.71 -16.64 4.74
CA SER A 50 -9.35 -17.26 3.58
C SER A 50 -8.94 -16.66 2.23
N ASN A 51 -7.68 -16.25 2.09
CA ASN A 51 -7.13 -15.58 0.91
C ASN A 51 -7.90 -14.30 0.54
N ALA A 52 -8.37 -13.55 1.55
CA ALA A 52 -8.99 -12.27 1.29
C ALA A 52 -7.99 -11.32 0.61
N ALA A 53 -8.40 -10.71 -0.50
CA ALA A 53 -7.58 -9.76 -1.21
C ALA A 53 -7.33 -8.49 -0.37
N VAL A 54 -6.08 -8.06 -0.33
CA VAL A 54 -5.59 -6.88 0.37
C VAL A 54 -4.79 -6.03 -0.60
N ILE A 55 -5.05 -4.72 -0.60
CA ILE A 55 -4.25 -3.75 -1.33
C ILE A 55 -3.00 -3.44 -0.52
N LEU A 56 -1.84 -3.59 -1.14
CA LEU A 56 -0.53 -3.37 -0.54
C LEU A 56 0.28 -2.42 -1.42
N TYR A 57 0.75 -1.33 -0.84
CA TYR A 57 1.74 -0.44 -1.46
C TYR A 57 3.12 -0.79 -0.92
N ILE A 58 4.09 -1.03 -1.80
CA ILE A 58 5.46 -1.36 -1.40
C ILE A 58 6.41 -0.33 -2.00
N GLN A 59 7.20 0.33 -1.16
CA GLN A 59 8.21 1.27 -1.65
C GLN A 59 9.30 0.53 -2.43
N ASP A 60 9.82 1.16 -3.49
CA ASP A 60 10.84 0.61 -4.40
C ASP A 60 11.98 -0.15 -3.69
N ARG A 61 12.60 0.47 -2.68
CA ARG A 61 13.71 -0.12 -1.90
C ARG A 61 13.36 -1.39 -1.12
N PHE A 62 12.07 -1.66 -0.90
CA PHE A 62 11.58 -2.85 -0.22
C PHE A 62 11.25 -3.96 -1.23
N TYR A 63 10.97 -3.62 -2.49
CA TYR A 63 10.42 -4.54 -3.49
C TYR A 63 11.35 -4.87 -4.65
N LYS A 64 11.87 -3.84 -5.33
CA LYS A 64 12.66 -3.96 -6.55
C LYS A 64 14.16 -4.03 -6.28
N ASP A 65 14.64 -3.19 -5.35
CA ASP A 65 16.06 -3.15 -5.00
C ASP A 65 16.44 -4.31 -4.09
N GLU A 66 16.86 -5.44 -4.67
CA GLU A 66 17.31 -6.60 -3.91
C GLU A 66 18.59 -6.34 -3.09
N ALA A 67 19.38 -5.31 -3.42
CA ALA A 67 20.60 -4.98 -2.67
C ALA A 67 20.31 -4.15 -1.41
N SER A 68 19.13 -3.53 -1.35
CA SER A 68 18.67 -2.75 -0.20
C SER A 68 18.67 -3.57 1.10
N PRO A 69 19.16 -3.01 2.22
CA PRO A 69 19.05 -3.66 3.53
C PRO A 69 17.59 -3.77 4.00
N ASP A 70 16.70 -2.94 3.46
CA ASP A 70 15.27 -2.92 3.79
C ASP A 70 14.43 -3.83 2.86
N HIS A 71 15.07 -4.53 1.91
CA HIS A 71 14.37 -5.41 0.97
C HIS A 71 13.53 -6.48 1.70
N ILE A 72 12.38 -6.88 1.12
CA ILE A 72 11.44 -7.86 1.71
C ILE A 72 12.12 -9.13 2.20
N LYS A 73 13.17 -9.60 1.50
CA LYS A 73 13.95 -10.79 1.89
C LYS A 73 14.54 -10.71 3.30
N ASN A 74 14.77 -9.50 3.81
CA ASN A 74 15.36 -9.25 5.13
C ASN A 74 14.29 -9.03 6.21
N ILE A 75 13.00 -9.05 5.87
CA ILE A 75 11.91 -8.93 6.85
C ILE A 75 11.82 -10.24 7.65
N PRO A 76 11.81 -10.20 8.99
CA PRO A 76 11.66 -11.40 9.82
C PRO A 76 10.41 -12.21 9.44
N GLY A 77 10.60 -13.50 9.18
CA GLY A 77 9.53 -14.41 8.79
C GLY A 77 9.17 -14.38 7.30
N ALA A 78 9.83 -13.54 6.48
CA ALA A 78 9.64 -13.54 5.05
C ALA A 78 10.19 -14.82 4.40
N LYS A 79 9.41 -15.40 3.49
CA LYS A 79 9.77 -16.59 2.72
C LYS A 79 9.47 -16.36 1.25
N LYS A 80 10.33 -16.88 0.37
CA LYS A 80 10.09 -16.90 -1.06
C LYS A 80 9.54 -18.27 -1.46
N GLU A 81 8.34 -18.29 -2.04
CA GLU A 81 7.68 -19.50 -2.54
C GLU A 81 7.46 -19.39 -4.05
N GLY A 82 8.39 -19.96 -4.82
CA GLY A 82 8.43 -19.78 -6.28
C GLY A 82 8.62 -18.30 -6.63
N ASN A 83 7.66 -17.75 -7.39
CA ASN A 83 7.65 -16.32 -7.74
C ASN A 83 6.85 -15.45 -6.77
N ASN A 84 6.55 -15.94 -5.55
CA ASN A 84 5.80 -15.17 -4.56
C ASN A 84 6.62 -14.94 -3.30
N TRP A 85 6.35 -13.82 -2.63
CA TRP A 85 6.70 -13.59 -1.24
C TRP A 85 5.54 -14.00 -0.34
N VAL A 86 5.88 -14.66 0.77
CA VAL A 86 4.97 -14.99 1.87
C VAL A 86 5.54 -14.36 3.12
N ILE A 87 4.88 -13.34 3.65
CA ILE A 87 5.40 -12.53 4.76
C ILE A 87 4.32 -12.23 5.80
N PRO A 88 4.65 -12.27 7.10
CA PRO A 88 3.73 -11.81 8.14
C PRO A 88 3.60 -10.28 8.15
N ILE A 89 2.42 -9.79 8.51
CA ILE A 89 2.21 -8.38 8.84
C ILE A 89 2.90 -8.10 10.18
N THR A 90 4.01 -7.38 10.11
CA THR A 90 4.83 -6.96 11.26
C THR A 90 4.70 -5.45 11.52
N ASP A 91 5.40 -4.95 12.53
CA ASP A 91 5.52 -3.53 12.85
C ASP A 91 6.21 -2.69 11.74
N ARG A 92 6.81 -3.35 10.74
CA ARG A 92 7.35 -2.72 9.54
C ARG A 92 6.25 -2.16 8.62
N PHE A 93 5.05 -2.70 8.71
CA PHE A 93 3.91 -2.23 7.94
C PHE A 93 3.25 -1.05 8.63
N GLN A 94 2.76 -0.14 7.81
CA GLN A 94 1.73 0.81 8.19
C GLN A 94 0.46 0.53 7.40
N TYR A 95 -0.64 1.15 7.79
CA TYR A 95 -1.92 0.98 7.11
C TYR A 95 -2.70 2.28 7.02
N GLY A 96 -3.48 2.40 5.95
CA GLY A 96 -4.56 3.36 5.84
C GLY A 96 -5.91 2.66 5.99
N GLN A 97 -6.94 3.39 6.39
CA GLN A 97 -8.31 2.91 6.53
C GLN A 97 -9.30 4.06 6.38
N LYS A 98 -10.51 3.74 5.91
CA LYS A 98 -11.59 4.72 5.70
C LYS A 98 -12.09 5.34 7.00
N ASN A 99 -12.27 4.51 8.03
CA ASN A 99 -12.83 4.92 9.31
C ASN A 99 -12.19 4.15 10.48
N ALA A 100 -12.51 4.54 11.71
CA ALA A 100 -11.99 3.94 12.94
C ALA A 100 -12.24 2.42 13.02
N SER A 101 -13.31 1.92 12.40
CA SER A 101 -13.68 0.50 12.37
C SER A 101 -12.79 -0.37 11.48
N GLY A 102 -11.80 0.23 10.79
CA GLY A 102 -10.87 -0.51 9.93
C GLY A 102 -11.43 -0.85 8.54
N GLU A 103 -12.55 -0.24 8.16
CA GLU A 103 -13.14 -0.46 6.86
C GLU A 103 -12.18 -0.06 5.73
N LYS A 104 -12.11 -0.91 4.69
CA LYS A 104 -11.24 -0.75 3.52
C LYS A 104 -9.76 -0.52 3.88
N ARG A 105 -9.27 -1.21 4.90
CA ARG A 105 -7.86 -1.11 5.30
C ARG A 105 -6.94 -1.61 4.17
N PHE A 106 -5.97 -0.78 3.81
CA PHE A 106 -4.87 -1.13 2.91
C PHE A 106 -3.55 -1.01 3.64
N LEU A 107 -2.53 -1.70 3.14
CA LEU A 107 -1.23 -1.79 3.78
C LEU A 107 -0.18 -1.00 3.00
N VAL A 108 0.83 -0.52 3.71
CA VAL A 108 1.97 0.19 3.16
C VAL A 108 3.24 -0.36 3.81
N LEU A 109 4.16 -0.87 2.98
CA LEU A 109 5.48 -1.29 3.39
C LEU A 109 6.50 -0.28 2.85
N HIS A 110 7.03 0.57 3.74
CA HIS A 110 7.91 1.66 3.38
C HIS A 110 8.76 2.15 4.56
N ASP A 111 9.66 3.09 4.29
CA ASP A 111 10.41 3.80 5.32
C ASP A 111 9.47 4.63 6.21
N LYS A 112 9.32 4.21 7.47
CA LYS A 112 8.45 4.86 8.48
C LYS A 112 8.84 6.31 8.82
N ASN A 113 10.01 6.78 8.40
CA ASN A 113 10.38 8.20 8.51
C ASN A 113 9.64 9.09 7.49
N ASN A 114 9.07 8.48 6.46
CA ASN A 114 8.18 9.14 5.53
C ASN A 114 6.80 9.25 6.16
N LYS A 115 6.25 10.46 6.18
CA LYS A 115 4.92 10.75 6.73
C LYS A 115 3.95 11.24 5.65
N PRO A 116 3.71 10.49 4.57
CA PRO A 116 2.63 10.82 3.65
C PRO A 116 1.28 10.60 4.35
N TYR A 117 0.30 11.45 4.00
CA TYR A 117 -1.08 11.23 4.40
C TYR A 117 -1.68 10.04 3.64
N GLN A 118 -2.55 9.26 4.28
CA GLN A 118 -3.10 8.05 3.69
C GLN A 118 -3.86 8.29 2.38
N HIS A 119 -4.53 9.46 2.24
CA HIS A 119 -5.29 9.81 1.03
C HIS A 119 -4.39 9.89 -0.21
N ARG A 120 -3.10 10.21 -0.06
CA ARG A 120 -2.18 10.37 -1.20
C ARG A 120 -2.02 9.07 -1.97
N PHE A 121 -2.02 7.93 -1.29
CA PHE A 121 -1.93 6.61 -1.94
C PHE A 121 -3.12 6.33 -2.85
N LEU A 122 -4.33 6.53 -2.33
CA LEU A 122 -5.56 6.29 -3.10
C LEU A 122 -5.67 7.26 -4.28
N VAL A 123 -5.36 8.54 -4.04
CA VAL A 123 -5.49 9.59 -5.04
C VAL A 123 -4.49 9.43 -6.16
N THR A 124 -3.21 9.20 -5.84
CA THR A 124 -2.18 8.94 -6.84
C THR A 124 -2.53 7.70 -7.66
N THR A 125 -3.12 6.68 -7.07
CA THR A 125 -3.57 5.49 -7.83
C THR A 125 -4.71 5.82 -8.80
N ILE A 126 -5.69 6.63 -8.38
CA ILE A 126 -6.83 7.01 -9.23
C ILE A 126 -6.39 7.96 -10.36
N GLN A 127 -5.51 8.91 -10.04
CA GLN A 127 -5.03 9.93 -10.99
C GLN A 127 -3.89 9.43 -11.89
N GLY A 128 -3.21 8.35 -11.50
CA GLY A 128 -2.10 7.77 -12.23
C GLY A 128 -2.54 7.04 -13.50
N THR A 129 -1.56 6.58 -14.27
CA THR A 129 -1.76 5.84 -15.53
C THR A 129 -2.23 4.39 -15.34
N ALA A 130 -2.41 3.96 -14.08
CA ALA A 130 -2.74 2.60 -13.70
C ALA A 130 -4.26 2.34 -13.73
N ALA A 131 -4.90 2.47 -14.91
CA ALA A 131 -6.35 2.35 -15.05
C ALA A 131 -6.94 1.03 -14.49
N GLU A 132 -6.20 -0.07 -14.59
CA GLU A 132 -6.61 -1.36 -14.04
C GLU A 132 -6.57 -1.39 -12.50
N TRP A 133 -5.62 -0.68 -11.91
CA TRP A 133 -5.56 -0.50 -10.46
C TRP A 133 -6.62 0.46 -9.95
N ALA A 134 -6.96 1.50 -10.71
CA ALA A 134 -8.10 2.36 -10.40
C ALA A 134 -9.41 1.56 -10.35
N LYS A 135 -9.64 0.63 -11.30
CA LYS A 135 -10.78 -0.31 -11.25
C LYS A 135 -10.71 -1.24 -10.04
N THR A 136 -9.54 -1.79 -9.75
CA THR A 136 -9.34 -2.68 -8.60
C THR A 136 -9.66 -1.96 -7.29
N LEU A 137 -9.22 -0.71 -7.15
CA LEU A 137 -9.61 0.14 -6.03
C LEU A 137 -11.12 0.42 -6.06
N ALA A 138 -11.72 0.76 -7.20
CA ALA A 138 -13.16 1.02 -7.27
C ALA A 138 -14.01 -0.19 -6.85
N ASN A 139 -13.59 -1.40 -7.21
CA ASN A 139 -14.23 -2.64 -6.77
C ASN A 139 -14.00 -2.89 -5.27
N SER A 140 -12.81 -2.57 -4.76
CA SER A 140 -12.43 -2.83 -3.37
C SER A 140 -12.98 -1.80 -2.39
N PHE A 141 -13.04 -0.52 -2.77
CA PHE A 141 -13.43 0.62 -1.94
C PHE A 141 -14.83 1.15 -2.27
N GLY A 142 -15.32 0.95 -3.50
CA GLY A 142 -16.55 1.55 -4.02
C GLY A 142 -16.25 2.84 -4.80
N ALA A 143 -16.78 2.94 -6.02
CA ALA A 143 -16.49 4.06 -6.92
C ALA A 143 -16.93 5.43 -6.35
N GLY A 144 -18.08 5.50 -5.68
CA GLY A 144 -18.57 6.73 -5.05
C GLY A 144 -17.67 7.23 -3.93
N GLU A 145 -17.12 6.33 -3.12
CA GLU A 145 -16.25 6.70 -1.98
C GLU A 145 -14.87 7.18 -2.44
N LEU A 146 -14.36 6.60 -3.52
CA LEU A 146 -13.14 7.08 -4.16
C LEU A 146 -13.35 8.44 -4.83
N ALA A 147 -14.48 8.65 -5.49
CA ALA A 147 -14.85 9.96 -6.05
C ALA A 147 -14.95 11.02 -4.94
N ASP A 148 -15.58 10.70 -3.81
CA ASP A 148 -15.63 11.58 -2.64
C ASP A 148 -14.23 11.88 -2.08
N THR A 149 -13.34 10.89 -2.05
CA THR A 149 -11.95 11.08 -1.61
C THR A 149 -11.21 12.05 -2.52
N VAL A 150 -11.38 11.93 -3.84
CA VAL A 150 -10.78 12.85 -4.83
C VAL A 150 -11.40 14.26 -4.70
N HIS A 151 -12.72 14.36 -4.57
CA HIS A 151 -13.43 15.64 -4.44
C HIS A 151 -13.09 16.39 -3.15
N LYS A 152 -12.99 15.69 -2.01
CA LYS A 152 -12.68 16.30 -0.69
C LYS A 152 -11.27 16.87 -0.59
N LEU A 153 -10.35 16.52 -1.48
CA LEU A 153 -9.01 17.13 -1.55
C LEU A 153 -9.04 18.57 -2.03
N GLY A 154 -10.08 18.96 -2.76
CA GLY A 154 -10.22 20.31 -3.28
C GLY A 154 -10.60 21.35 -2.23
N SER A 155 -11.08 20.96 -1.03
CA SER A 155 -11.72 21.91 -0.12
C SER A 155 -11.22 21.97 1.33
N SER A 156 -10.53 20.97 1.90
CA SER A 156 -9.80 21.05 3.19
C SER A 156 -9.54 19.64 3.73
N PHE A 157 -8.49 18.96 3.27
CA PHE A 157 -8.14 17.65 3.82
C PHE A 157 -7.02 17.80 4.86
N VAL A 158 -7.42 17.81 6.14
CA VAL A 158 -6.57 17.30 7.22
C VAL A 158 -6.49 15.80 6.99
N GLY A 159 -5.42 15.37 6.31
CA GLY A 159 -5.18 13.96 6.07
C GLY A 159 -4.84 13.25 7.37
N ASP A 160 -5.48 12.11 7.59
CA ASP A 160 -4.92 11.14 8.53
C ASP A 160 -3.57 10.65 7.98
N TYR A 161 -2.57 10.56 8.85
CA TYR A 161 -1.36 9.83 8.53
C TYR A 161 -1.67 8.33 8.45
N LEU A 162 -0.75 7.58 7.84
CA LEU A 162 -0.75 6.12 7.98
C LEU A 162 -0.60 5.74 9.46
N ARG A 163 -1.25 4.65 9.84
CA ARG A 163 -1.28 4.10 11.20
C ARG A 163 -0.33 2.92 11.31
N THR A 164 0.17 2.65 12.52
CA THR A 164 0.99 1.47 12.82
C THR A 164 0.15 0.39 13.48
N PHE A 165 0.55 -0.87 13.30
CA PHE A 165 -0.01 -2.02 14.03
C PHE A 165 0.40 -2.04 15.49
#